data_AF-A0A9W6GGK4-F1
#
_entry.id   AF-A0A9W6GGK4-F1
#
_cell.length_a   1.000
_cell.length_b   1.000
_cell.length_c   1.000
_cell.angle_alpha   90.00
_cell.angle_beta   90.00
_cell.angle_gamma   90.00
#
_symmetry.space_group_name_H-M   'P 1'
#
loop_
_entity.id
_entity.type
_entity.pdbx_description
1 polymer ?
#
loop_
_entity_poly.entity_id
_entity_poly.type
_entity_poly.pdbx_seq_one_letter_code
_entity_poly.pdbx_strand_id
1 'polypeptide(L)' 'MGYLKYRQLKKNEQKILKEINEISTENKLLKNEIELLKNDRSYLEKYARENFGLVKPGEMVFQFQKEEK' A
#
# COMPACT_ATOMS: atom_id res chain seq x y z
N MET A 1 -36.37 11.43 -27.04
CA MET A 1 -35.09 10.75 -26.71
C MET A 1 -34.31 11.40 -25.54
N GLY A 2 -34.93 12.15 -24.60
CA GLY A 2 -34.19 12.78 -23.48
C GLY A 2 -34.11 11.93 -22.21
N TYR A 3 -35.17 11.18 -21.92
CA TYR A 3 -35.32 10.40 -20.68
C TYR A 3 -34.31 9.24 -20.54
N LEU A 4 -34.01 8.55 -21.65
CA LEU A 4 -33.02 7.47 -21.66
C LEU A 4 -31.60 7.99 -21.34
N LYS A 5 -31.24 9.16 -21.88
CA LYS A 5 -29.94 9.80 -21.65
C LYS A 5 -29.81 10.25 -20.19
N TYR A 6 -30.87 10.80 -19.60
CA TYR A 6 -30.90 11.15 -18.18
C TYR A 6 -30.71 9.92 -17.26
N ARG A 7 -31.38 8.80 -17.55
CA ARG A 7 -31.20 7.55 -16.78
C ARG A 7 -29.79 6.99 -16.89
N GLN A 8 -29.16 7.09 -18.06
CA GLN A 8 -27.77 6.67 -18.25
C GLN A 8 -26.80 7.55 -17.45
N LEU A 9 -26.97 8.87 -17.51
CA LEU A 9 -26.16 9.82 -16.73
C LEU A 9 -26.27 9.56 -15.23
N LYS A 10 -27.50 9.36 -14.72
CA LYS A 10 -27.73 9.06 -13.30
C LYS A 10 -27.10 7.74 -12.85
N LYS A 11 -27.10 6.70 -13.71
CA LYS A 11 -26.39 5.44 -13.43
C LYS A 11 -24.88 5.62 -13.40
N ASN A 12 -24.34 6.41 -14.34
CA ASN A 12 -22.91 6.68 -14.39
C ASN A 12 -22.45 7.48 -13.17
N GLU A 13 -23.23 8.47 -12.74
CA GLU A 13 -22.99 9.23 -11.51
C GLU A 13 -22.94 8.30 -10.29
N GLN A 14 -23.91 7.40 -10.15
CA GLN A 14 -23.91 6.42 -9.06
C GLN A 14 -22.72 5.46 -9.12
N LYS A 15 -22.30 5.03 -10.31
CA LYS A 15 -21.13 4.17 -10.50
C LYS A 15 -19.85 4.88 -10.08
N ILE A 16 -19.67 6.13 -10.51
CA ILE A 16 -18.51 6.95 -10.18
C ILE A 16 -18.47 7.22 -8.67
N LEU A 17 -19.60 7.56 -8.04
CA LEU A 17 -19.67 7.74 -6.59
C LEU A 17 -19.32 6.46 -5.83
N LYS A 18 -19.73 5.30 -6.33
CA LYS A 18 -19.36 4.00 -5.75
C LYS A 18 -17.86 3.73 -5.86
N GLU A 19 -17.27 3.97 -7.04
CA GLU A 19 -15.83 3.83 -7.27
C GLU A 19 -15.03 4.80 -6.38
N ILE A 20 -15.47 6.04 -6.23
CA ILE A 20 -14.84 7.02 -5.32
C ILE A 20 -14.87 6.51 -3.87
N ASN A 21 -15.98 5.95 -3.42
CA ASN A 21 -16.09 5.41 -2.07
C ASN A 21 -15.17 4.21 -1.87
N GLU A 22 -15.14 3.26 -2.82
CA GLU A 22 -14.27 2.09 -2.79
C GLU A 22 -12.79 2.51 -2.72
N ILE A 23 -12.35 3.39 -3.62
CA ILE A 23 -10.98 3.91 -3.66
C ILE A 23 -10.64 4.69 -2.38
N SER A 24 -11.59 5.45 -1.83
CA SER A 24 -11.40 6.19 -0.58
C SER A 24 -11.23 5.26 0.61
N THR A 25 -12.01 4.17 0.67
CA THR A 25 -11.86 3.15 1.71
C THR A 25 -10.52 2.42 1.61
N GLU A 26 -10.09 2.05 0.41
CA GLU A 26 -8.81 1.39 0.17
C GLU A 26 -7.64 2.31 0.55
N ASN A 27 -7.70 3.59 0.17
CA ASN A 27 -6.71 4.58 0.59
C ASN A 27 -6.62 4.74 2.11
N LYS A 28 -7.76 4.70 2.83
CA LYS A 28 -7.74 4.75 4.30
C LYS A 28 -7.08 3.52 4.90
N LEU A 29 -7.37 2.34 4.38
CA LEU A 29 -6.75 1.08 4.84
C LEU A 29 -5.23 1.10 4.62
N LEU A 30 -4.79 1.46 3.42
CA LEU A 30 -3.37 1.57 3.08
C LEU A 30 -2.65 2.62 3.93
N LYS A 31 -3.29 3.77 4.20
CA LYS A 31 -2.71 4.78 5.08
C LYS A 31 -2.54 4.28 6.51
N ASN A 32 -3.53 3.58 7.05
CA ASN A 32 -3.41 2.96 8.37
C ASN A 32 -2.28 1.92 8.39
N GLU A 33 -2.15 1.12 7.34
CA GLU A 33 -1.06 0.14 7.21
C GLU A 33 0.31 0.84 7.14
N ILE A 34 0.43 1.93 6.38
CA ILE A 34 1.64 2.77 6.34
C ILE A 34 1.94 3.37 7.71
N GLU A 35 0.94 3.87 8.44
CA GLU A 35 1.14 4.42 9.78
C GLU A 35 1.58 3.36 10.78
N LEU A 36 1.01 2.15 10.73
CA LEU A 36 1.44 1.02 11.54
C LEU A 36 2.89 0.63 11.22
N LEU A 37 3.23 0.55 9.92
CA LEU A 37 4.59 0.24 9.45
C LEU A 37 5.61 1.35 9.79
N LYS A 38 5.18 2.63 9.82
CA LYS A 38 6.04 3.77 10.15
C LYS A 38 6.24 3.99 11.64
N ASN A 39 5.22 3.75 12.45
CA ASN A 39 5.30 3.95 13.90
C ASN A 39 6.22 2.94 14.56
N ASP A 40 6.43 1.78 13.94
CA ASP A 40 7.36 0.76 14.43
C ASP A 40 8.66 0.75 13.63
N ARG A 41 9.53 1.74 13.91
CA ARG A 41 10.87 1.87 13.28
C ARG A 41 11.69 0.58 13.35
N SER A 42 11.49 -0.23 14.38
CA SER A 42 12.17 -1.51 14.56
C SER A 42 11.72 -2.55 13.53
N TYR A 43 10.44 -2.53 13.15
CA TYR A 43 9.88 -3.40 12.12
C TYR A 43 10.34 -2.97 10.72
N LEU A 44 10.38 -1.67 10.45
CA LEU A 44 10.91 -1.13 9.18
C LEU A 44 12.39 -1.48 8.99
N GLU A 45 13.21 -1.35 10.04
CA GLU A 45 14.63 -1.74 10.01
C GLU A 45 14.80 -3.24 9.79
N LYS A 46 13.97 -4.07 10.45
CA LYS A 46 13.97 -5.52 10.23
C LYS A 46 13.59 -5.88 8.78
N TYR A 47 12.53 -5.28 8.25
CA TYR A 47 12.08 -5.51 6.88
C TYR A 47 13.10 -5.05 5.83
N ALA A 48 13.75 -3.89 6.05
CA ALA A 48 14.79 -3.37 5.16
C ALA A 48 16.05 -4.24 5.16
N ARG A 49 16.44 -4.79 6.32
CA ARG A 49 17.56 -5.74 6.46
C ARG A 49 17.26 -7.09 5.81
N GLU A 50 16.05 -7.62 5.98
CA GLU A 50 15.66 -8.95 5.49
C GLU A 50 15.31 -8.97 3.99
N ASN A 51 14.57 -7.98 3.48
CA ASN A 51 14.06 -8.00 2.10
C ASN A 51 14.94 -7.22 1.10
N PHE A 52 15.62 -6.18 1.57
CA PHE A 52 16.41 -5.30 0.71
C PHE A 52 17.91 -5.33 1.01
N GLY A 53 18.34 -6.02 2.07
CA GLY A 53 19.74 -6.06 2.50
C GLY A 53 20.30 -4.68 2.87
N LEU A 54 19.43 -3.68 3.11
CA LEU A 54 19.81 -2.30 3.35
C LEU A 54 20.25 -2.14 4.82
N VAL A 55 21.42 -1.53 5.00
CA VAL A 55 21.96 -1.13 6.32
C VAL A 55 22.25 0.35 6.37
N LYS A 56 22.22 0.91 7.58
CA LYS A 56 22.61 2.30 7.77
C LYS A 56 24.10 2.49 7.46
N PRO A 57 24.49 3.68 6.94
CA PRO A 57 25.89 4.01 6.74
C PRO A 57 26.64 3.94 8.08
N GLY A 58 27.54 2.98 8.23
CA GLY A 58 28.31 2.71 9.45
C GLY A 58 28.04 1.35 10.12
N GLU A 59 27.06 0.57 9.68
CA GLU A 59 26.82 -0.80 10.18
C GLU A 59 27.46 -1.86 9.26
N MET A 60 28.17 -2.85 9.82
CA MET A 60 28.72 -4.00 9.08
C MET A 60 27.70 -5.15 8.99
N VAL A 61 27.33 -5.55 7.78
CA VAL A 61 26.46 -6.71 7.53
C VAL A 61 27.29 -7.98 7.45
N PHE A 62 27.05 -8.92 8.36
CA PHE A 62 27.56 -10.29 8.24
C PHE A 62 26.55 -11.15 7.48
N GLN A 63 26.70 -11.27 6.16
CA GLN A 63 25.98 -12.27 5.37
C GLN A 63 26.71 -13.61 5.50
N PHE A 64 26.16 -14.52 6.30
CA PHE A 64 26.61 -15.91 6.31
C PHE A 64 26.04 -16.61 5.08
N GLN A 65 26.85 -16.78 4.04
CA GLN A 65 26.51 -17.71 2.96
C GLN A 65 26.39 -19.09 3.59
N LYS A 66 25.20 -19.68 3.56
CA LYS A 66 25.09 -21.12 3.78
C LYS A 66 25.86 -21.78 2.65
N GLU A 67 27.02 -22.34 2.98
CA GLU A 67 27.63 -23.36 2.13
C GLU A 67 26.59 -24.46 1.96
N GLU A 68 26.03 -24.55 0.74
CA GLU A 68 25.28 -25.73 0.32
C GLU A 68 26.24 -26.92 0.39
N LYS A 69 25.97 -27.84 1.32
CA LYS A 69 26.52 -29.18 1.33
C LYS A 69 25.64 -30.11 0.52
#